data_AF-A0A3R7P3F5-F1
#
_entry.id   AF-A0A3R7P3F5-F1
#
_cell.length_a   1.000
_cell.length_b   1.000
_cell.length_c   1.000
_cell.angle_alpha   90.00
_cell.angle_beta   90.00
_cell.angle_gamma   90.00
#
_symmetry.space_group_name_H-M   'P 1'
#
loop_
_entity.id
_entity.type
_entity.pdbx_description
1 polymer ?
#
loop_
_entity_poly.entity_id
_entity_poly.type
_entity_poly.pdbx_seq_one_letter_code
_entity_poly.pdbx_strand_id
1 'polypeptide(L)'
;MFACSRRFFTATPVQPLLWFGRRGAFAVPHPSKAKNGGEDAFFVHTSGIGVADGVGGYARVGIDPAVFTRNVMRFTRQALDKDQNGGTITALDALNYGFAEAQKKRQPGGCPVSLVTLVDGRFASVLNLGDCGTICLRGSGLFFATEAQQHRFNCPYQLPEDPPSAGDRATLELSEGDVFLCASDGLLDNVEMADILRRLENVGREGCQRVAETLVEEACRNGVDDKFFSPFARNARAMGYRYFGGKQDDVTVVVAQLTRLDVEPNACPGLITELLNLPTE
;
A
#
# COMPACT_ATOMS: atom_id res chain seq x y z
N MET A 1 -1.57 15.93 -60.07
CA MET A 1 -0.79 15.29 -58.99
C MET A 1 -1.09 16.03 -57.71
N PHE A 2 -1.78 15.40 -56.76
CA PHE A 2 -2.09 16.00 -55.46
C PHE A 2 -0.87 15.88 -54.54
N ALA A 3 -0.33 17.01 -54.10
CA ALA A 3 0.74 17.06 -53.11
C ALA A 3 0.15 16.73 -51.73
N CYS A 4 0.53 15.57 -51.19
CA CYS A 4 0.20 15.17 -49.82
C CYS A 4 1.06 15.99 -48.84
N SER A 5 0.48 17.01 -48.22
CA SER A 5 1.11 17.71 -47.11
C SER A 5 1.13 16.77 -45.90
N ARG A 6 2.29 16.17 -45.60
CA ARG A 6 2.51 15.53 -44.30
C ARG A 6 2.50 16.62 -43.23
N ARG A 7 1.38 16.76 -42.53
CA ARG A 7 1.36 17.45 -41.24
C ARG A 7 2.18 16.60 -40.27
N PHE A 8 3.39 17.07 -39.97
CA PHE A 8 4.12 16.61 -38.81
C PHE A 8 3.32 17.07 -37.59
N PHE A 9 2.58 16.16 -36.96
CA PHE A 9 2.17 16.35 -35.58
C PHE A 9 3.44 16.27 -34.75
N THR A 10 4.05 17.43 -34.49
CA THR A 10 4.96 17.55 -33.35
C THR A 10 4.09 17.37 -32.12
N ALA A 11 4.02 16.15 -31.59
CA ALA A 11 3.49 15.93 -30.26
C ALA A 11 4.33 16.81 -29.33
N THR A 12 3.72 17.89 -28.84
CA THR A 12 4.30 18.71 -27.79
C THR A 12 4.63 17.75 -26.64
N PRO A 13 5.83 17.81 -26.04
CA PRO A 13 6.15 16.92 -24.94
C PRO A 13 5.15 17.19 -23.82
N VAL A 14 4.24 16.24 -23.59
CA VAL A 14 3.36 16.27 -22.43
C VAL A 14 4.29 16.00 -21.25
N GLN A 15 4.60 17.03 -20.48
CA GLN A 15 5.46 16.90 -19.31
C GLN A 15 4.93 15.76 -18.42
N PRO A 16 5.79 14.93 -17.79
CA PRO A 16 5.31 14.05 -16.73
C PRO A 16 4.60 14.92 -15.69
N LEU A 17 3.31 14.64 -15.46
CA LEU A 17 2.39 15.63 -14.89
C LEU A 17 2.37 15.63 -13.37
N LEU A 18 2.55 14.48 -12.72
CA LEU A 18 2.29 14.32 -11.29
C LEU A 18 3.27 13.35 -10.62
N TRP A 19 3.47 13.56 -9.32
CA TRP A 19 4.10 12.61 -8.41
C TRP A 19 3.35 12.58 -7.07
N PHE A 20 3.64 11.59 -6.22
CA PHE A 20 3.17 11.56 -4.84
C PHE A 20 3.89 12.64 -4.01
N GLY A 21 3.64 13.92 -4.24
CA GLY A 21 4.40 15.01 -3.61
C GLY A 21 4.06 15.25 -2.14
N ARG A 22 2.85 14.90 -1.70
CA ARG A 22 2.45 14.95 -0.28
C ARG A 22 2.21 13.54 0.22
N ARG A 23 2.95 13.11 1.22
CA ARG A 23 2.92 11.74 1.76
C ARG A 23 2.89 11.74 3.27
N GLY A 24 2.32 10.68 3.82
CA GLY A 24 2.33 10.40 5.25
C GLY A 24 2.27 8.90 5.44
N ALA A 25 2.98 8.41 6.43
CA ALA A 25 2.98 7.00 6.79
C ALA A 25 2.93 6.88 8.30
N PHE A 26 2.14 5.93 8.78
CA PHE A 26 2.10 5.60 10.19
C PHE A 26 1.85 4.11 10.35
N ALA A 27 2.50 3.52 11.35
CA ALA A 27 2.41 2.10 11.63
C ALA A 27 2.45 1.88 13.13
N VAL A 28 1.55 1.03 13.63
CA VAL A 28 1.52 0.58 15.02
C VAL A 28 1.50 -0.94 15.02
N PRO A 29 2.58 -1.59 15.51
CA PRO A 29 2.59 -3.03 15.67
C PRO A 29 1.55 -3.51 16.69
N HIS A 30 1.08 -4.74 16.51
CA HIS A 30 0.38 -5.50 17.52
C HIS A 30 1.19 -5.49 18.84
N PRO A 31 0.56 -5.27 20.01
CA PRO A 31 1.30 -5.13 21.27
C PRO A 31 2.22 -6.29 21.63
N SER A 32 1.86 -7.53 21.27
CA SER A 32 2.74 -8.69 21.48
C SER A 32 3.97 -8.71 20.59
N LYS A 33 3.95 -8.01 19.44
CA LYS A 33 5.00 -7.94 18.42
C LYS A 33 5.78 -6.62 18.46
N ALA A 34 5.35 -5.66 19.28
CA ALA A 34 5.89 -4.30 19.33
C ALA A 34 7.40 -4.21 19.56
N LYS A 35 8.00 -5.15 20.32
CA LYS A 35 9.45 -5.18 20.57
C LYS A 35 10.28 -5.35 19.29
N ASN A 36 9.72 -6.00 18.28
CA ASN A 36 10.39 -6.28 17.01
C ASN A 36 9.86 -5.38 15.88
N GLY A 37 8.93 -4.46 16.18
CA GLY A 37 8.35 -3.55 15.20
C GLY A 37 7.25 -4.16 14.31
N GLY A 38 6.62 -5.26 14.74
CA GLY A 38 5.58 -5.93 13.95
C GLY A 38 6.12 -6.65 12.71
N GLU A 39 5.20 -7.22 11.94
CA GLU A 39 5.44 -8.05 10.76
C GLU A 39 5.07 -7.33 9.45
N ASP A 40 4.25 -6.28 9.55
CA ASP A 40 3.99 -5.31 8.49
C ASP A 40 5.27 -4.64 7.96
N ALA A 41 5.23 -4.22 6.70
CA ALA A 41 6.18 -3.29 6.12
C ALA A 41 5.51 -2.40 5.07
N PHE A 42 6.14 -1.26 4.78
CA PHE A 42 5.72 -0.39 3.69
C PHE A 42 6.93 0.15 2.94
N PHE A 43 6.67 0.71 1.76
CA PHE A 43 7.59 1.64 1.13
C PHE A 43 6.88 2.92 0.70
N VAL A 44 7.63 4.02 0.71
CA VAL A 44 7.21 5.32 0.22
C VAL A 44 8.27 5.86 -0.74
N HIS A 45 7.82 6.31 -1.91
CA HIS A 45 8.62 6.92 -2.96
C HIS A 45 7.78 7.97 -3.72
N THR A 46 8.41 8.92 -4.41
CA THR A 46 7.72 9.93 -5.25
C THR A 46 6.91 9.30 -6.38
N SER A 47 7.37 8.17 -6.91
CA SER A 47 6.71 7.42 -7.99
C SER A 47 6.00 6.14 -7.56
N GLY A 48 5.88 5.88 -6.25
CA GLY A 48 5.15 4.71 -5.79
C GLY A 48 5.00 4.62 -4.28
N ILE A 49 3.94 3.97 -3.85
CA ILE A 49 3.68 3.63 -2.44
C ILE A 49 3.17 2.19 -2.35
N GLY A 50 3.36 1.54 -1.21
CA GLY A 50 2.79 0.23 -0.98
C GLY A 50 2.90 -0.23 0.46
N VAL A 51 2.06 -1.20 0.82
CA VAL A 51 2.02 -1.87 2.12
C VAL A 51 2.04 -3.39 1.89
N ALA A 52 2.73 -4.09 2.78
CA ALA A 52 2.75 -5.54 2.88
C ALA A 52 2.52 -5.95 4.34
N ASP A 53 1.75 -7.01 4.55
CA ASP A 53 1.46 -7.58 5.87
C ASP A 53 2.22 -8.90 6.03
N GLY A 54 3.00 -9.04 7.10
CA GLY A 54 3.78 -10.25 7.33
C GLY A 54 2.96 -11.35 8.01
N VAL A 55 2.90 -12.53 7.40
CA VAL A 55 2.11 -13.64 7.96
C VAL A 55 2.84 -14.32 9.12
N GLY A 56 2.33 -14.13 10.34
CA GLY A 56 2.93 -14.57 11.61
C GLY A 56 3.10 -16.09 11.84
N GLY A 57 2.73 -16.94 10.87
CA GLY A 57 2.87 -18.41 11.00
C GLY A 57 4.31 -18.86 11.25
N TYR A 58 5.29 -18.16 10.69
CA TYR A 58 6.72 -18.46 10.78
C TYR A 58 7.31 -18.22 12.18
N ALA A 59 6.73 -17.32 12.97
CA ALA A 59 7.18 -17.06 14.34
C ALA A 59 7.10 -18.31 15.23
N ARG A 60 6.19 -19.24 14.93
CA ARG A 60 6.01 -20.51 15.66
C ARG A 60 7.18 -21.49 15.51
N VAL A 61 7.99 -21.31 14.47
CA VAL A 61 9.20 -22.11 14.20
C VAL A 61 10.49 -21.31 14.43
N GLY A 62 10.39 -20.17 15.13
CA GLY A 62 11.54 -19.35 15.51
C GLY A 62 12.09 -18.47 14.38
N ILE A 63 11.32 -18.26 13.31
CA ILE A 63 11.70 -17.42 12.17
C ILE A 63 10.93 -16.10 12.27
N ASP A 64 11.62 -14.97 12.20
CA ASP A 64 10.99 -13.65 12.13
C ASP A 64 10.44 -13.39 10.71
N PRO A 65 9.11 -13.37 10.50
CA PRO A 65 8.53 -13.14 9.19
C PRO A 65 8.70 -11.69 8.72
N ALA A 66 8.91 -10.74 9.64
CA ALA A 66 9.06 -9.33 9.30
C ALA A 66 10.28 -9.09 8.40
N VAL A 67 11.33 -9.89 8.54
CA VAL A 67 12.54 -9.79 7.72
C VAL A 67 12.24 -10.03 6.24
N PHE A 68 11.38 -11.01 5.92
CA PHE A 68 10.98 -11.27 4.54
C PHE A 68 10.16 -10.10 4.01
N THR A 69 9.12 -9.68 4.73
CA THR A 69 8.21 -8.58 4.36
C THR A 69 8.99 -7.28 4.13
N ARG A 70 9.90 -6.92 5.05
CA ARG A 70 10.75 -5.73 4.95
C ARG A 70 11.68 -5.79 3.74
N ASN A 71 12.26 -6.97 3.44
CA ASN A 71 13.10 -7.15 2.26
C ASN A 71 12.31 -6.97 0.96
N VAL A 72 11.10 -7.54 0.87
CA VAL A 72 10.22 -7.35 -0.30
C VAL A 72 9.99 -5.86 -0.53
N MET A 73 9.53 -5.11 0.48
CA MET A 73 9.22 -3.69 0.34
C MET A 73 10.47 -2.83 0.07
N ARG A 74 11.59 -3.12 0.73
CA ARG A 74 12.87 -2.42 0.50
C ARG A 74 13.36 -2.60 -0.93
N PHE A 75 13.31 -3.81 -1.47
CA PHE A 75 13.77 -4.08 -2.82
C PHE A 75 12.76 -3.60 -3.88
N THR A 76 11.47 -3.67 -3.62
CA THR A 76 10.45 -3.03 -4.48
C THR A 76 10.68 -1.53 -4.59
N ARG A 77 10.97 -0.84 -3.48
CA ARG A 77 11.38 0.58 -3.50
C ARG A 77 12.67 0.80 -4.30
N GLN A 78 13.65 -0.10 -4.16
CA GLN A 78 14.90 -0.02 -4.91
C GLN A 78 14.69 -0.08 -6.44
N ALA A 79 13.66 -0.78 -6.92
CA ALA A 79 13.30 -0.76 -8.33
C ALA A 79 12.92 0.66 -8.80
N LEU A 80 12.18 1.40 -7.97
CA LEU A 80 11.78 2.78 -8.25
C LEU A 80 12.96 3.77 -8.12
N ASP A 81 13.86 3.55 -7.16
CA ASP A 81 15.09 4.35 -7.04
C ASP A 81 15.95 4.23 -8.32
N LYS A 82 16.01 3.03 -8.91
CA LYS A 82 16.72 2.75 -10.17
C LYS A 82 16.05 3.38 -11.39
N ASP A 83 14.73 3.53 -11.37
CA ASP A 83 13.95 4.22 -12.41
C ASP A 83 14.16 5.73 -12.38
N GLN A 84 14.66 6.29 -11.27
CA GLN A 84 14.93 7.73 -11.11
C GLN A 84 13.70 8.62 -11.42
N ASN A 85 12.51 8.17 -11.01
CA ASN A 85 11.22 8.79 -11.35
C ASN A 85 10.91 8.85 -12.86
N GLY A 86 11.50 7.96 -13.67
CA GLY A 86 11.23 7.85 -15.11
C GLY A 86 9.79 7.43 -15.43
N GLY A 87 9.07 6.85 -14.48
CA GLY A 87 7.69 6.39 -14.67
C GLY A 87 7.62 5.20 -15.63
N THR A 88 8.65 4.35 -15.66
CA THR A 88 8.73 3.20 -16.57
C THR A 88 8.40 1.87 -15.91
N ILE A 89 8.30 1.84 -14.58
CA ILE A 89 8.14 0.63 -13.79
C ILE A 89 6.68 0.49 -13.33
N THR A 90 5.99 -0.55 -13.81
CA THR A 90 4.63 -0.89 -13.33
C THR A 90 4.68 -1.49 -11.92
N ALA A 91 3.53 -1.56 -11.24
CA ALA A 91 3.46 -2.19 -9.92
C ALA A 91 3.88 -3.67 -9.96
N LEU A 92 3.55 -4.37 -11.05
CA LEU A 92 3.99 -5.75 -11.28
C LEU A 92 5.50 -5.85 -11.45
N ASP A 93 6.11 -4.95 -12.23
CA ASP A 93 7.57 -4.94 -12.43
C ASP A 93 8.32 -4.65 -11.13
N ALA A 94 7.84 -3.67 -10.36
CA ALA A 94 8.42 -3.30 -9.06
C ALA A 94 8.32 -4.46 -8.06
N LEU A 95 7.16 -5.13 -7.97
CA LEU A 95 6.97 -6.27 -7.07
C LEU A 95 7.78 -7.49 -7.52
N ASN A 96 7.84 -7.80 -8.83
CA ASN A 96 8.67 -8.88 -9.36
C ASN A 96 10.15 -8.67 -9.02
N TYR A 97 10.67 -7.46 -9.21
CA TYR A 97 12.05 -7.14 -8.84
C TYR A 97 12.24 -7.29 -7.33
N GLY A 98 11.35 -6.72 -6.52
CA GLY A 98 11.43 -6.76 -5.06
C GLY A 98 11.42 -8.19 -4.51
N PHE A 99 10.50 -9.01 -5.01
CA PHE A 99 10.37 -10.41 -4.65
C PHE A 99 11.60 -11.23 -5.06
N ALA A 100 12.10 -11.06 -6.29
CA ALA A 100 13.27 -11.78 -6.77
C ALA A 100 14.53 -11.46 -5.95
N GLU A 101 14.75 -10.20 -5.58
CA GLU A 101 15.88 -9.82 -4.71
C GLU A 101 15.69 -10.31 -3.27
N ALA A 102 14.46 -10.28 -2.74
CA ALA A 102 14.15 -10.81 -1.42
C ALA A 102 14.41 -12.32 -1.34
N GLN A 103 14.02 -13.10 -2.36
CA GLN A 103 14.28 -14.54 -2.42
C GLN A 103 15.78 -14.89 -2.36
N LYS A 104 16.66 -14.04 -2.91
CA LYS A 104 18.12 -14.26 -2.84
C LYS A 104 18.65 -14.21 -1.40
N LYS A 105 17.94 -13.55 -0.48
CA LYS A 105 18.29 -13.52 0.95
C LYS A 105 17.99 -14.84 1.66
N ARG A 106 17.22 -15.74 1.03
CA ARG A 106 16.85 -17.06 1.59
C ARG A 106 16.18 -16.96 2.97
N GLN A 107 15.54 -15.82 3.27
CA GLN A 107 14.74 -15.65 4.46
C GLN A 107 13.35 -16.25 4.22
N PRO A 108 12.89 -17.22 5.01
CA PRO A 108 11.51 -17.68 4.95
C PRO A 108 10.56 -16.63 5.52
N GLY A 109 9.38 -16.55 4.93
CA GLY A 109 8.31 -15.65 5.35
C GLY A 109 7.21 -15.65 4.31
N GLY A 110 6.16 -14.87 4.54
CA GLY A 110 5.15 -14.63 3.54
C GLY A 110 4.39 -13.35 3.80
N CYS A 111 3.87 -12.73 2.73
CA CYS A 111 3.14 -11.49 2.86
C CYS A 111 2.12 -11.25 1.73
N PRO A 112 0.87 -10.87 2.07
CA PRO A 112 0.02 -10.04 1.23
C PRO A 112 0.68 -8.70 0.92
N VAL A 113 0.43 -8.15 -0.27
CA VAL A 113 1.01 -6.88 -0.72
C VAL A 113 0.00 -6.09 -1.55
N SER A 114 -0.13 -4.79 -1.28
CA SER A 114 -0.84 -3.85 -2.13
C SER A 114 0.08 -2.66 -2.45
N LEU A 115 0.20 -2.29 -3.71
CA LEU A 115 1.05 -1.18 -4.12
C LEU A 115 0.54 -0.45 -5.36
N VAL A 116 0.99 0.80 -5.48
CA VAL A 116 0.72 1.68 -6.61
C VAL A 116 2.04 2.27 -7.11
N THR A 117 2.27 2.24 -8.42
CA THR A 117 3.36 2.99 -9.07
C THR A 117 2.81 3.96 -10.11
N LEU A 118 3.55 5.03 -10.39
CA LEU A 118 3.21 5.99 -11.43
C LEU A 118 3.91 5.63 -12.72
N VAL A 119 3.16 5.53 -13.82
CA VAL A 119 3.68 5.16 -15.14
C VAL A 119 3.26 6.15 -16.21
N ASP A 120 4.15 6.38 -17.18
CA ASP A 120 3.93 7.27 -18.32
C ASP A 120 3.48 8.71 -17.93
N GLY A 121 3.81 9.13 -16.70
CA GLY A 121 3.45 10.43 -16.13
C GLY A 121 1.94 10.72 -16.02
N ARG A 122 1.08 9.74 -16.32
CA ARG A 122 -0.36 9.91 -16.50
C ARG A 122 -1.20 8.81 -15.85
N PHE A 123 -0.61 7.67 -15.53
CA PHE A 123 -1.36 6.53 -15.01
C PHE A 123 -0.79 6.04 -13.68
N ALA A 124 -1.68 5.59 -12.80
CA ALA A 124 -1.32 4.72 -11.69
C ALA A 124 -1.46 3.26 -12.12
N SER A 125 -0.40 2.48 -11.97
CA SER A 125 -0.44 1.02 -12.03
C SER A 125 -0.66 0.51 -10.60
N VAL A 126 -1.78 -0.16 -10.36
CA VAL A 126 -2.13 -0.77 -9.07
C VAL A 126 -1.94 -2.27 -9.17
N LEU A 127 -1.40 -2.88 -8.11
CA LEU A 127 -1.38 -4.33 -7.92
C LEU A 127 -1.81 -4.66 -6.48
N ASN A 128 -2.74 -5.61 -6.35
CA ASN A 128 -3.13 -6.19 -5.08
C ASN A 128 -2.91 -7.71 -5.11
N LEU A 129 -2.15 -8.24 -4.16
CA LEU A 129 -1.97 -9.66 -3.90
C LEU A 129 -2.33 -9.94 -2.44
N GLY A 130 -3.51 -10.48 -2.18
CA GLY A 130 -3.99 -10.76 -0.82
C GLY A 130 -4.98 -9.72 -0.28
N ASP A 131 -4.96 -9.47 1.02
CA ASP A 131 -5.94 -8.67 1.77
C ASP A 131 -5.41 -7.38 2.39
N CYS A 132 -4.17 -6.98 2.06
CA CYS A 132 -3.83 -5.56 1.98
C CYS A 132 -4.76 -4.87 0.95
N GLY A 133 -4.79 -3.53 0.95
CA GLY A 133 -5.62 -2.81 -0.01
C GLY A 133 -5.15 -1.43 -0.39
N THR A 134 -5.60 -1.02 -1.58
CA THR A 134 -5.41 0.33 -2.13
C THR A 134 -6.77 1.00 -2.33
N ILE A 135 -6.91 2.23 -1.82
CA ILE A 135 -8.09 3.08 -2.01
C ILE A 135 -7.64 4.40 -2.66
N CYS A 136 -8.39 4.88 -3.65
CA CYS A 136 -8.19 6.17 -4.29
C CYS A 136 -9.44 7.03 -4.13
N LEU A 137 -9.28 8.23 -3.57
CA LEU A 137 -10.28 9.28 -3.48
C LEU A 137 -10.00 10.33 -4.56
N ARG A 138 -11.03 10.69 -5.35
CA ARG A 138 -11.00 11.79 -6.30
C ARG A 138 -12.07 12.81 -5.96
N GLY A 139 -11.66 14.06 -5.73
CA GLY A 139 -12.56 15.07 -5.18
C GLY A 139 -13.06 14.63 -3.80
N SER A 140 -14.38 14.46 -3.65
CA SER A 140 -15.02 13.98 -2.40
C SER A 140 -15.65 12.57 -2.57
N GLY A 141 -15.22 11.81 -3.57
CA GLY A 141 -15.81 10.50 -3.89
C GLY A 141 -14.78 9.39 -3.99
N LEU A 142 -15.21 8.17 -3.65
CA LEU A 142 -14.46 6.95 -3.95
C LEU A 142 -14.29 6.83 -5.47
N PHE A 143 -13.04 6.81 -5.92
CA PHE A 143 -12.70 6.61 -7.32
C PHE A 143 -12.33 5.15 -7.60
N PHE A 144 -11.57 4.54 -6.70
CA PHE A 144 -11.14 3.16 -6.85
C PHE A 144 -10.87 2.51 -5.48
N ALA A 145 -11.15 1.22 -5.34
CA ALA A 145 -10.71 0.40 -4.22
C ALA A 145 -10.40 -1.01 -4.74
N THR A 146 -9.35 -1.63 -4.21
CA THR A 146 -9.06 -3.05 -4.46
C THR A 146 -10.02 -3.95 -3.72
N GLU A 147 -10.27 -5.15 -4.25
CA GLU A 147 -10.95 -6.22 -3.53
C GLU A 147 -9.91 -7.15 -2.88
N ALA A 148 -10.23 -7.66 -1.68
CA ALA A 148 -9.36 -8.60 -0.98
C ALA A 148 -9.35 -9.96 -1.70
N GLN A 149 -8.16 -10.53 -1.87
CA GLN A 149 -7.97 -11.83 -2.49
C GLN A 149 -7.65 -12.87 -1.42
N GLN A 150 -8.47 -13.91 -1.33
CA GLN A 150 -8.27 -14.97 -0.34
C GLN A 150 -8.56 -16.34 -0.94
N HIS A 151 -7.75 -17.34 -0.58
CA HIS A 151 -8.01 -18.75 -0.91
C HIS A 151 -9.26 -19.25 -0.17
N ARG A 152 -9.42 -18.80 1.08
CA ARG A 152 -10.57 -19.02 1.99
C ARG A 152 -10.61 -17.85 2.98
N PHE A 153 -11.71 -17.68 3.70
CA PHE A 153 -11.84 -16.61 4.71
C PHE A 153 -10.61 -16.52 5.63
N ASN A 154 -9.98 -15.33 5.69
CA ASN A 154 -8.78 -15.05 6.49
C ASN A 154 -7.57 -15.96 6.15
N CYS A 155 -7.47 -16.37 4.89
CA CYS A 155 -6.33 -17.09 4.31
C CYS A 155 -5.98 -16.40 2.97
N PRO A 156 -5.22 -15.30 3.01
CA PRO A 156 -4.96 -14.48 1.83
C PRO A 156 -4.00 -15.13 0.85
N TYR A 157 -4.12 -14.68 -0.39
CA TYR A 157 -3.04 -14.83 -1.38
C TYR A 157 -1.79 -14.10 -0.85
N GLN A 158 -0.62 -14.69 -1.01
CA GLN A 158 0.59 -14.13 -0.42
C GLN A 158 1.86 -14.62 -1.12
N LEU A 159 2.89 -13.77 -1.16
CA LEU A 159 4.24 -14.25 -1.46
C LEU A 159 4.73 -15.17 -0.34
N PRO A 160 5.64 -16.12 -0.61
CA PRO A 160 6.08 -16.61 -1.92
C PRO A 160 5.13 -17.64 -2.54
N GLU A 161 4.07 -18.07 -1.83
CA GLU A 161 3.17 -19.15 -2.25
C GLU A 161 2.47 -18.82 -3.58
N ASP A 162 1.99 -17.58 -3.70
CA ASP A 162 1.38 -17.04 -4.89
C ASP A 162 2.36 -16.09 -5.60
N PRO A 163 2.57 -16.21 -6.92
CA PRO A 163 3.47 -15.30 -7.63
C PRO A 163 2.88 -13.89 -7.76
N PRO A 164 3.70 -12.83 -7.91
CA PRO A 164 3.20 -11.46 -8.12
C PRO A 164 2.18 -11.35 -9.27
N SER A 165 2.30 -12.17 -10.31
CA SER A 165 1.38 -12.21 -11.46
C SER A 165 -0.03 -12.70 -11.13
N ALA A 166 -0.24 -13.34 -9.98
CA ALA A 166 -1.56 -13.75 -9.49
C ALA A 166 -2.35 -12.59 -8.87
N GLY A 167 -1.68 -11.47 -8.56
CA GLY A 167 -2.33 -10.29 -8.02
C GLY A 167 -3.24 -9.61 -9.03
N ASP A 168 -4.37 -9.08 -8.56
CA ASP A 168 -5.25 -8.25 -9.34
C ASP A 168 -4.56 -6.94 -9.70
N ARG A 169 -4.80 -6.47 -10.92
CA ARG A 169 -4.13 -5.29 -11.49
C ARG A 169 -5.15 -4.32 -12.05
N ALA A 170 -4.90 -3.04 -11.84
CA ALA A 170 -5.66 -1.97 -12.45
C ALA A 170 -4.73 -0.87 -12.97
N THR A 171 -5.18 -0.17 -14.01
CA THR A 171 -4.53 1.04 -14.52
C THR A 171 -5.53 2.17 -14.43
N LEU A 172 -5.18 3.23 -13.72
CA LEU A 172 -6.03 4.38 -13.46
C LEU A 172 -5.44 5.61 -14.11
N GLU A 173 -6.22 6.37 -14.87
CA GLU A 173 -5.81 7.70 -15.32
C GLU A 173 -5.79 8.66 -14.13
N LEU A 174 -4.70 9.40 -13.96
CA LEU A 174 -4.45 10.25 -12.79
C LEU A 174 -5.07 11.63 -12.93
N SER A 175 -5.33 12.26 -11.79
CA SER A 175 -5.67 13.68 -11.70
C SER A 175 -4.92 14.33 -10.54
N GLU A 176 -4.54 15.60 -10.71
CA GLU A 176 -3.94 16.37 -9.61
C GLU A 176 -4.89 16.39 -8.42
N GLY A 177 -4.36 16.17 -7.22
CA GLY A 177 -5.13 16.15 -5.99
C GLY A 177 -5.76 14.80 -5.63
N ASP A 178 -5.71 13.78 -6.51
CA ASP A 178 -6.09 12.41 -6.15
C ASP A 178 -5.33 11.97 -4.90
N VAL A 179 -6.05 11.33 -3.98
CA VAL A 179 -5.49 10.83 -2.72
C VAL A 179 -5.53 9.31 -2.73
N PHE A 180 -4.36 8.70 -2.64
CA PHE A 180 -4.20 7.26 -2.51
C PHE A 180 -3.94 6.88 -1.06
N LEU A 181 -4.49 5.75 -0.65
CA LEU A 181 -4.20 5.06 0.59
C LEU A 181 -3.80 3.62 0.25
N CYS A 182 -2.66 3.17 0.77
CA CYS A 182 -2.33 1.76 0.88
C CYS A 182 -2.36 1.38 2.36
N ALA A 183 -2.98 0.25 2.70
CA ALA A 183 -3.07 -0.21 4.08
C ALA A 183 -3.03 -1.74 4.20
N SER A 184 -2.61 -2.22 5.37
CA SER A 184 -2.74 -3.62 5.78
C SER A 184 -4.18 -3.93 6.21
N ASP A 185 -4.49 -5.21 6.34
CA ASP A 185 -5.78 -5.69 6.81
C ASP A 185 -6.11 -5.15 8.22
N GLY A 186 -5.11 -4.90 9.07
CA GLY A 186 -5.29 -4.29 10.39
C GLY A 186 -6.07 -2.97 10.39
N LEU A 187 -6.02 -2.18 9.29
CA LEU A 187 -6.94 -1.05 9.08
C LEU A 187 -8.30 -1.55 8.55
N LEU A 188 -8.28 -2.29 7.45
CA LEU A 188 -9.46 -2.63 6.64
C LEU A 188 -10.46 -3.53 7.38
N ASP A 189 -9.96 -4.31 8.33
CA ASP A 189 -10.74 -5.19 9.20
C ASP A 189 -11.37 -4.45 10.39
N ASN A 190 -10.89 -3.23 10.70
CA ASN A 190 -11.27 -2.50 11.91
C ASN A 190 -11.86 -1.11 11.65
N VAL A 191 -11.87 -0.60 10.42
CA VAL A 191 -12.44 0.71 10.08
C VAL A 191 -13.33 0.58 8.85
N GLU A 192 -14.55 1.13 8.93
CA GLU A 192 -15.51 1.09 7.83
C GLU A 192 -15.04 1.98 6.66
N MET A 193 -15.28 1.53 5.43
CA MET A 193 -14.88 2.27 4.20
C MET A 193 -15.40 3.72 4.21
N ALA A 194 -16.62 3.96 4.69
CA ALA A 194 -17.18 5.30 4.79
C ALA A 194 -16.37 6.21 5.73
N ASP A 195 -15.85 5.67 6.82
CA ASP A 195 -14.99 6.42 7.75
C ASP A 195 -13.60 6.66 7.15
N ILE A 196 -13.04 5.67 6.44
CA ILE A 196 -11.79 5.85 5.69
C ILE A 196 -11.91 7.01 4.71
N LEU A 197 -12.94 7.02 3.87
CA LEU A 197 -13.17 8.09 2.87
C LEU A 197 -13.32 9.46 3.53
N ARG A 198 -14.10 9.54 4.63
CA ARG A 198 -14.27 10.77 5.41
C ARG A 198 -12.94 11.28 5.99
N ARG A 199 -12.01 10.40 6.38
CA ARG A 199 -10.67 10.81 6.83
C ARG A 199 -9.82 11.31 5.65
N LEU A 200 -9.86 10.62 4.51
CA LEU A 200 -9.09 11.01 3.31
C LEU A 200 -9.51 12.37 2.75
N GLU A 201 -10.78 12.76 2.87
CA GLU A 201 -11.25 14.11 2.51
C GLU A 201 -10.51 15.24 3.28
N ASN A 202 -9.98 14.95 4.47
CA ASN A 202 -9.27 15.93 5.29
C ASN A 202 -7.79 16.11 4.89
N VAL A 203 -7.26 15.35 3.92
CA VAL A 203 -5.84 15.46 3.51
C VAL A 203 -5.47 16.88 3.07
N GLY A 204 -6.36 17.59 2.38
CA GLY A 204 -6.11 18.97 1.98
C GLY A 204 -5.95 19.95 3.14
N ARG A 205 -6.57 19.66 4.29
CA ARG A 205 -6.58 20.51 5.49
C ARG A 205 -5.54 20.07 6.53
N GLU A 206 -5.44 18.78 6.79
CA GLU A 206 -4.65 18.20 7.89
C GLU A 206 -3.30 17.62 7.41
N GLY A 207 -3.18 17.34 6.11
CA GLY A 207 -2.02 16.68 5.52
C GLY A 207 -2.07 15.16 5.65
N CYS A 208 -1.34 14.47 4.76
CA CYS A 208 -1.33 13.01 4.68
C CYS A 208 -0.86 12.35 5.99
N GLN A 209 0.13 12.93 6.67
CA GLN A 209 0.69 12.36 7.91
C GLN A 209 -0.36 12.27 9.03
N ARG A 210 -1.07 13.37 9.29
CA ARG A 210 -2.10 13.42 10.33
C ARG A 210 -3.27 12.49 10.04
N VAL A 211 -3.64 12.38 8.76
CA VAL A 211 -4.70 11.47 8.33
C VAL A 211 -4.28 10.01 8.52
N ALA A 212 -3.04 9.64 8.17
CA ALA A 212 -2.50 8.30 8.41
C ALA A 212 -2.49 7.95 9.91
N GLU A 213 -2.01 8.86 10.77
CA GLU A 213 -2.04 8.71 12.23
C GLU A 213 -3.46 8.48 12.75
N THR A 214 -4.41 9.33 12.34
CA THR A 214 -5.79 9.24 12.79
C THR A 214 -6.45 7.91 12.41
N LEU A 215 -6.19 7.42 11.19
CA LEU A 215 -6.71 6.14 10.72
C LEU A 215 -6.14 4.97 11.52
N VAL A 216 -4.83 4.97 11.77
CA VAL A 216 -4.19 3.93 12.59
C VAL A 216 -4.70 3.96 14.03
N GLU A 217 -4.80 5.14 14.66
CA GLU A 217 -5.33 5.27 16.01
C GLU A 217 -6.78 4.78 16.12
N GLU A 218 -7.61 5.04 15.10
CA GLU A 218 -8.98 4.56 15.01
C GLU A 218 -9.03 3.04 14.87
N ALA A 219 -8.21 2.47 13.98
CA ALA A 219 -8.09 1.02 13.80
C ALA A 219 -7.62 0.31 15.06
N CYS A 220 -6.57 0.80 15.73
CA CYS A 220 -6.07 0.22 16.97
C CYS A 220 -7.11 0.27 18.09
N ARG A 221 -7.86 1.37 18.20
CA ARG A 221 -8.95 1.50 19.19
C ARG A 221 -10.08 0.50 18.92
N ASN A 222 -10.47 0.37 17.66
CA ASN A 222 -11.54 -0.55 17.24
C ASN A 222 -11.09 -2.02 17.38
N GLY A 223 -9.83 -2.32 17.07
CA GLY A 223 -9.26 -3.66 17.11
C GLY A 223 -9.22 -4.29 18.51
N VAL A 224 -9.15 -3.47 19.57
CA VAL A 224 -9.19 -3.95 20.96
C VAL A 224 -10.60 -4.00 21.57
N ASP A 225 -11.61 -3.48 20.88
CA ASP A 225 -12.98 -3.44 21.38
C ASP A 225 -13.70 -4.75 21.07
N ASP A 226 -13.91 -5.58 22.12
CA ASP A 226 -14.57 -6.88 22.03
C ASP A 226 -16.07 -6.81 21.70
N LYS A 227 -16.67 -5.62 21.73
CA LYS A 227 -18.08 -5.37 21.41
C LYS A 227 -18.26 -4.72 20.06
N PHE A 228 -17.20 -4.22 19.44
CA PHE A 228 -17.29 -3.58 18.14
C PHE A 228 -17.68 -4.60 17.06
N PHE A 229 -18.73 -4.31 16.29
CA PHE A 229 -19.08 -5.14 15.14
C PHE A 229 -18.26 -4.72 13.93
N SER A 230 -17.00 -5.12 13.95
CA SER A 230 -15.99 -4.74 12.97
C SER A 230 -16.30 -5.21 11.55
N PRO A 231 -15.72 -4.57 10.51
CA PRO A 231 -15.72 -5.10 9.15
C PRO A 231 -15.33 -6.59 9.10
N PHE A 232 -14.30 -6.99 9.84
CA PHE A 232 -13.90 -8.40 9.95
C PHE A 232 -15.00 -9.29 10.53
N ALA A 233 -15.59 -8.90 11.67
CA ALA A 233 -16.67 -9.66 12.30
C ALA A 233 -17.89 -9.83 11.38
N ARG A 234 -18.19 -8.79 10.59
CA ARG A 234 -19.27 -8.79 9.60
C ARG A 234 -18.96 -9.78 8.47
N ASN A 235 -17.74 -9.75 7.94
CA ASN A 235 -17.28 -10.67 6.88
C ASN A 235 -17.24 -12.12 7.38
N ALA A 236 -16.73 -12.35 8.60
CA ALA A 236 -16.72 -13.65 9.25
C ALA A 236 -18.14 -14.24 9.33
N ARG A 237 -19.11 -13.43 9.79
CA ARG A 237 -20.51 -13.83 9.89
C ARG A 237 -21.12 -14.14 8.52
N ALA A 238 -20.82 -13.35 7.49
CA ALA A 238 -21.30 -13.59 6.13
C ALA A 238 -20.77 -14.93 5.56
N MET A 239 -19.57 -15.35 5.97
CA MET A 239 -18.97 -16.63 5.62
C MET A 239 -19.35 -17.79 6.55
N GLY A 240 -20.27 -17.56 7.51
CA GLY A 240 -20.77 -18.59 8.42
C GLY A 240 -19.90 -18.83 9.67
N TYR A 241 -18.86 -18.03 9.89
CA TYR A 241 -18.04 -18.07 11.11
C TYR A 241 -18.68 -17.26 12.23
N ARG A 242 -18.43 -17.67 13.48
CA ARG A 242 -18.83 -16.92 14.68
C ARG A 242 -17.63 -16.13 15.18
N TYR A 243 -17.69 -14.81 15.00
CA TYR A 243 -16.69 -13.86 15.51
C TYR A 243 -17.40 -12.56 15.94
N PHE A 244 -16.93 -11.95 17.02
CA PHE A 244 -17.43 -10.68 17.56
C PHE A 244 -16.25 -9.86 18.07
N GLY A 245 -16.35 -8.52 17.97
CA GLY A 245 -15.28 -7.59 18.35
C GLY A 245 -14.46 -7.10 17.15
N GLY A 246 -13.52 -6.21 17.43
CA GLY A 246 -12.41 -5.88 16.54
C GLY A 246 -11.39 -7.01 16.44
N LYS A 247 -10.56 -6.94 15.40
CA LYS A 247 -9.43 -7.85 15.16
C LYS A 247 -8.13 -7.09 15.44
N GLN A 248 -7.58 -7.25 16.64
CA GLN A 248 -6.31 -6.61 16.98
C GLN A 248 -5.17 -7.16 16.10
N ASP A 249 -4.46 -6.29 15.39
CA ASP A 249 -3.35 -6.67 14.50
C ASP A 249 -2.24 -5.61 14.42
N ASP A 250 -1.18 -5.87 13.65
CA ASP A 250 -0.33 -4.81 13.12
C ASP A 250 -1.18 -3.90 12.22
N VAL A 251 -1.02 -2.59 12.33
CA VAL A 251 -1.75 -1.62 11.50
C VAL A 251 -0.77 -0.71 10.81
N THR A 252 -0.78 -0.73 9.48
CA THR A 252 0.07 0.14 8.64
C THR A 252 -0.76 0.88 7.62
N VAL A 253 -0.56 2.20 7.54
CA VAL A 253 -1.25 3.08 6.60
C VAL A 253 -0.25 4.01 5.93
N VAL A 254 -0.28 4.06 4.61
CA VAL A 254 0.41 5.04 3.79
C VAL A 254 -0.63 5.85 3.03
N VAL A 255 -0.62 7.17 3.21
CA VAL A 255 -1.48 8.12 2.49
C VAL A 255 -0.59 9.00 1.61
N ALA A 256 -0.96 9.17 0.34
CA ALA A 256 -0.25 10.05 -0.57
C ALA A 256 -1.21 10.80 -1.50
N GLN A 257 -0.98 12.10 -1.66
CA GLN A 257 -1.70 12.95 -2.60
C GLN A 257 -0.83 13.28 -3.80
N LEU A 258 -1.41 13.16 -4.99
CA LEU A 258 -0.77 13.55 -6.23
C LEU A 258 -0.67 15.07 -6.35
N THR A 259 0.53 15.55 -6.65
CA THR A 259 0.82 16.95 -6.92
C THR A 259 1.60 17.07 -8.23
N ARG A 260 1.63 18.27 -8.80
CA ARG A 260 2.52 18.59 -9.91
C ARG A 260 3.99 18.42 -9.51
N LEU A 261 4.84 18.14 -10.49
CA LEU A 261 6.30 17.94 -10.29
C LEU A 261 7.04 19.18 -9.78
N ASP A 262 6.49 20.37 -9.99
CA ASP A 262 7.04 21.63 -9.49
C ASP A 262 6.74 21.85 -7.98
N VAL A 263 5.90 21.01 -7.38
CA VAL A 263 5.62 21.02 -5.95
C VAL A 263 6.63 20.14 -5.23
N GLU A 264 7.55 20.78 -4.49
CA GLU A 264 8.58 20.09 -3.71
C GLU A 264 7.98 19.02 -2.80
N PRO A 265 8.46 17.77 -2.84
CA PRO A 265 7.90 16.71 -2.04
C PRO A 265 8.23 16.84 -0.55
N ASN A 266 7.28 16.56 0.34
CA ASN A 266 7.53 16.62 1.79
C ASN A 266 8.41 15.45 2.27
N ALA A 267 9.15 15.65 3.37
CA ALA A 267 9.83 14.53 4.02
C ALA A 267 8.82 13.49 4.53
N CYS A 268 9.13 12.21 4.31
CA CYS A 268 8.36 11.06 4.80
C CYS A 268 9.33 9.86 4.90
N PRO A 269 9.28 9.03 5.96
CA PRO A 269 10.06 7.81 6.02
C PRO A 269 9.82 6.94 4.78
N GLY A 270 10.89 6.49 4.14
CA GLY A 270 10.83 5.69 2.92
C GLY A 270 10.48 4.23 3.20
N LEU A 271 10.74 3.75 4.41
CA LEU A 271 10.56 2.37 4.84
C LEU A 271 10.10 2.31 6.30
N ILE A 272 9.44 1.22 6.70
CA ILE A 272 8.99 1.03 8.08
C ILE A 272 10.14 1.02 9.10
N THR A 273 11.32 0.54 8.69
CA THR A 273 12.51 0.52 9.56
C THR A 273 12.99 1.93 9.92
N GLU A 274 12.82 2.88 9.01
CA GLU A 274 13.11 4.30 9.26
C GLU A 274 12.08 4.90 10.21
N LEU A 275 10.78 4.61 10.01
CA LEU A 275 9.71 5.11 10.88
C LEU A 275 9.84 4.61 12.33
N LEU A 276 10.10 3.31 12.50
CA LEU A 276 10.15 2.65 13.81
C LEU A 276 11.55 2.62 14.43
N ASN A 277 12.55 3.23 13.79
CA ASN A 277 13.97 3.21 14.22
C ASN A 277 14.51 1.78 14.44
N LEU A 278 14.16 0.87 13.53
CA LEU A 278 14.61 -0.52 13.59
C LEU A 278 15.99 -0.67 12.94
N PRO A 279 16.80 -1.65 13.36
CA PRO A 279 18.07 -1.96 12.70
C PRO A 279 17.85 -2.28 11.22
N THR A 280 18.70 -1.72 10.35
CA THR A 280 18.78 -2.16 8.96
C THR A 280 19.62 -3.42 8.88
N GLU A 281 19.03 -4.51 8.39
CA GLU A 281 19.70 -5.80 8.14
C GLU A 281 20.50 -5.83 6.83
#